data_AF-A0A8T1SZM5-F1
#
_entry.id   AF-A0A8T1SZM5-F1
#
_cell.length_a   1.000
_cell.length_b   1.000
_cell.length_c   1.000
_cell.angle_alpha   90.00
_cell.angle_beta   90.00
_cell.angle_gamma   90.00
#
_symmetry.space_group_name_H-M   'P 1'
#
loop_
_entity.id
_entity.type
_entity.pdbx_description
1 polymer ?
#
loop_
_entity_poly.entity_id
_entity_poly.type
_entity_poly.pdbx_seq_one_letter_code
_entity_poly.pdbx_strand_id
1 'polypeptide(L)'
;HAGRYTCLAANAVGQVERTFDLAVHVPPELVRGAGPVTNVTVSLHGALTLICEASGIPPPTVSWSWENSPIIPSEHTRLLSGGWILRLTRMRARDGGLYSCRASNVAGEARKDFSVEVLGKDEALGQKHCRDLGYCSGT
;
A
#
# COMPACT_ATOMS: atom_id res chain seq x y z
N HIS A 1 -6.01 3.21 29.10
CA HIS A 1 -4.95 3.78 29.94
C HIS A 1 -3.66 3.02 29.68
N ALA A 2 -2.58 3.72 29.32
CA ALA A 2 -1.22 3.17 29.25
C ALA A 2 -0.44 3.71 30.45
N GLY A 3 0.48 2.93 31.00
CA GLY A 3 1.25 3.35 32.18
C GLY A 3 1.96 2.21 32.90
N ARG A 4 2.80 2.58 33.87
CA ARG A 4 3.57 1.65 34.68
C ARG A 4 2.87 1.40 36.01
N TYR A 5 2.54 0.15 36.28
CA TYR A 5 1.81 -0.29 37.48
C TYR A 5 2.73 -1.09 38.38
N THR A 6 2.86 -0.68 39.64
CA THR A 6 3.65 -1.40 40.65
C THR A 6 2.71 -2.05 41.65
N CYS A 7 2.81 -3.38 41.78
CA CYS A 7 2.15 -4.16 42.80
C CYS A 7 3.06 -4.26 44.03
N LEU A 8 2.53 -3.89 45.19
CA LEU A 8 3.20 -4.00 46.48
C LEU A 8 2.48 -5.08 47.30
N ALA A 9 3.22 -6.11 47.71
CA ALA A 9 2.73 -7.11 48.65
C ALA A 9 3.51 -6.95 49.96
N ALA A 10 2.81 -6.75 51.07
CA ALA A 10 3.40 -6.56 52.39
C ALA A 10 2.79 -7.52 53.41
N ASN A 11 3.63 -8.03 54.31
CA ASN A 11 3.23 -8.76 55.51
C ASN A 11 3.95 -8.18 56.74
N ALA A 12 3.71 -8.75 57.93
CA ALA A 12 4.30 -8.28 59.19
C ALA A 12 5.84 -8.34 59.25
N VAL A 13 6.49 -9.06 58.32
CA VAL A 13 7.95 -9.27 58.30
C VAL A 13 8.62 -8.47 57.18
N GLY A 14 7.89 -8.05 56.14
CA GLY A 14 8.47 -7.26 55.06
C GLY A 14 7.53 -6.97 53.90
N GLN A 15 8.08 -6.30 52.89
CA GLN A 15 7.37 -5.86 51.68
C GLN A 15 8.17 -6.20 50.43
N VAL A 16 7.47 -6.65 49.39
CA VAL A 16 8.03 -6.94 48.07
C VAL A 16 7.23 -6.19 47.01
N GLU A 17 7.93 -5.76 45.96
CA GLU A 17 7.32 -5.08 44.84
C GLU A 17 7.61 -5.75 43.50
N ARG A 18 6.68 -5.60 42.56
CA ARG A 18 6.80 -5.99 41.15
C ARG A 18 6.15 -4.94 40.28
N THR A 19 6.83 -4.57 39.19
CA THR A 19 6.42 -3.50 38.29
C THR A 19 6.08 -4.06 36.91
N PHE A 20 5.01 -3.56 36.30
CA PHE A 20 4.47 -3.97 35.01
C PHE A 20 4.25 -2.74 34.12
N ASP A 21 4.62 -2.82 32.85
CA ASP A 21 4.36 -1.78 31.85
C ASP A 21 3.15 -2.17 31.00
N LEU A 22 2.09 -1.35 31.04
CA LEU A 22 0.89 -1.53 30.23
C LEU A 22 0.93 -0.56 29.04
N ALA A 23 1.00 -1.11 27.82
CA ALA A 23 0.87 -0.35 26.58
C ALA A 23 -0.57 -0.47 26.04
N VAL A 24 -1.14 0.64 25.57
CA VAL A 24 -2.41 0.64 24.84
C VAL A 24 -2.11 0.62 23.36
N HIS A 25 -2.70 -0.33 22.66
CA HIS A 25 -2.61 -0.42 21.21
C HIS A 25 -3.95 -0.05 20.57
N VAL A 26 -3.89 0.69 19.46
CA VAL A 26 -5.03 1.08 18.63
C VAL A 26 -4.83 0.42 17.26
N PRO A 27 -5.79 -0.38 16.78
CA PRO A 27 -5.65 -1.04 15.49
C PRO A 27 -5.55 -0.02 14.35
N PRO A 28 -5.02 -0.40 13.19
CA PRO A 28 -4.89 0.49 12.06
C PRO A 28 -6.27 0.92 11.54
N GLU A 29 -6.41 2.20 11.22
CA GLU A 29 -7.60 2.78 10.59
C GLU A 29 -7.19 3.58 9.36
N LEU A 30 -7.86 3.36 8.22
CA LEU A 30 -7.54 4.04 6.97
C LEU A 30 -8.17 5.43 6.93
N VAL A 31 -7.33 6.46 7.15
CA VAL A 31 -7.73 7.88 7.20
C VAL A 31 -8.33 8.33 5.87
N ARG A 32 -7.78 7.85 4.77
CA ARG A 32 -8.32 8.09 3.42
C ARG A 32 -8.70 6.76 2.79
N GLY A 33 -9.99 6.58 2.60
CA GLY A 33 -10.49 5.54 1.72
C GLY A 33 -11.08 4.30 2.37
N ALA A 34 -11.47 4.35 3.64
CA ALA A 34 -12.35 3.35 4.22
C ALA A 34 -13.59 3.14 3.32
N GLY A 35 -13.85 1.90 2.91
CA GLY A 35 -14.94 1.57 1.99
C GLY A 35 -14.57 0.50 0.95
N PRO A 36 -15.49 0.18 0.03
CA PRO A 36 -15.29 -0.83 -1.01
C PRO A 36 -14.20 -0.44 -2.02
N VAL A 37 -13.91 -1.36 -2.95
CA VAL A 37 -12.90 -1.20 -4.01
C VAL A 37 -13.04 0.15 -4.72
N THR A 38 -11.95 0.91 -4.80
CA THR A 38 -11.93 2.20 -5.51
C THR A 38 -11.50 1.99 -6.96
N ASN A 39 -12.35 2.35 -7.92
CA ASN A 39 -12.00 2.30 -9.34
C ASN A 39 -11.16 3.52 -9.74
N VAL A 40 -10.05 3.29 -10.44
CA VAL A 40 -9.12 4.33 -10.89
C VAL A 40 -8.81 4.08 -12.36
N THR A 41 -9.03 5.09 -13.20
CA THR A 41 -8.66 5.05 -14.61
C THR A 41 -7.41 5.92 -14.83
N VAL A 42 -6.48 5.44 -15.66
CA VAL A 42 -5.26 6.16 -15.99
C VAL A 42 -4.88 5.96 -17.45
N SER A 43 -4.40 7.01 -18.11
CA SER A 43 -3.97 6.90 -19.49
C SER A 43 -2.67 6.10 -19.64
N LEU A 44 -2.52 5.41 -20.77
CA LEU A 44 -1.25 4.81 -21.18
C LEU A 44 -0.14 5.87 -21.13
N HIS A 45 1.05 5.49 -20.65
CA HIS A 45 2.19 6.35 -20.38
C HIS A 45 1.97 7.45 -19.32
N GLY A 46 0.78 7.52 -18.73
CA GLY A 46 0.48 8.40 -17.61
C GLY A 46 1.18 7.99 -16.32
N ALA A 47 0.92 8.74 -15.25
CA ALA A 47 1.39 8.41 -13.91
C ALA A 47 0.19 8.07 -13.01
N LEU A 48 0.33 7.00 -12.22
CA LEU A 48 -0.65 6.57 -11.25
C LEU A 48 -0.14 6.88 -9.85
N THR A 49 -0.99 7.43 -8.99
CA THR A 49 -0.69 7.65 -7.57
C THR A 49 -1.83 7.09 -6.73
N LEU A 50 -1.53 6.11 -5.89
CA LEU A 50 -2.46 5.50 -4.94
C LEU A 50 -2.03 5.87 -3.52
N ILE A 51 -3.00 6.18 -2.66
CA ILE A 51 -2.76 6.66 -1.29
C ILE A 51 -3.46 5.72 -0.31
N CYS A 52 -2.71 5.24 0.66
CA CYS A 52 -3.17 4.40 1.75
C CYS A 52 -2.62 4.92 3.08
N GLU A 53 -3.17 6.06 3.50
CA GLU A 53 -2.82 6.70 4.76
C GLU A 53 -3.57 6.01 5.90
N ALA A 54 -2.85 5.56 6.92
CA ALA A 54 -3.39 4.82 8.04
C ALA A 54 -2.90 5.39 9.38
N SER A 55 -3.82 5.55 10.33
CA SER A 55 -3.53 5.87 11.72
C SER A 55 -3.56 4.61 12.58
N GLY A 56 -2.82 4.58 13.69
CA GLY A 56 -2.81 3.46 14.62
C GLY A 56 -1.71 3.62 15.66
N ILE A 57 -1.81 2.87 16.76
CA ILE A 57 -0.81 2.89 17.85
C ILE A 57 -0.41 1.44 18.15
N PRO A 58 0.86 1.05 17.98
CA PRO A 58 1.95 1.79 17.34
C PRO A 58 1.64 2.16 15.88
N PRO A 59 2.37 3.12 15.27
CA PRO A 59 2.17 3.51 13.88
C PRO A 59 2.22 2.29 12.95
N PRO A 60 1.22 2.11 12.06
CA PRO A 60 1.14 0.93 11.22
C PRO A 60 2.14 0.96 10.07
N THR A 61 2.63 -0.22 9.70
CA THR A 61 3.45 -0.43 8.51
C THR A 61 2.54 -0.70 7.31
N VAL A 62 2.79 -0.02 6.19
CA VAL A 62 2.00 -0.20 4.96
C VAL A 62 2.78 -1.04 3.95
N SER A 63 2.11 -2.06 3.41
CA SER A 63 2.60 -2.89 2.31
C SER A 63 1.63 -2.86 1.14
N TRP A 64 2.17 -2.96 -0.08
CA TRP A 64 1.39 -2.92 -1.32
C TRP A 64 1.53 -4.22 -2.10
N SER A 65 0.43 -4.64 -2.73
CA SER A 65 0.41 -5.75 -3.66
C SER A 65 -0.35 -5.41 -4.94
N TRP A 66 0.07 -6.01 -6.05
CA TRP A 66 -0.62 -6.03 -7.34
C TRP A 66 -1.00 -7.46 -7.66
N GLU A 67 -2.28 -7.73 -7.87
CA GLU A 67 -2.81 -9.09 -8.10
C GLU A 67 -2.31 -10.10 -7.05
N ASN A 68 -2.40 -9.70 -5.77
CA ASN A 68 -1.91 -10.43 -4.60
C ASN A 68 -0.39 -10.64 -4.52
N SER A 69 0.38 -10.15 -5.48
CA SER A 69 1.84 -10.22 -5.48
C SER A 69 2.46 -8.96 -4.86
N PRO A 70 3.44 -9.06 -3.95
CA PRO A 70 4.02 -7.90 -3.30
C PRO A 70 4.72 -7.00 -4.32
N ILE A 71 4.52 -5.69 -4.21
CA ILE A 71 5.17 -4.71 -5.09
C ILE A 71 6.55 -4.40 -4.53
N ILE A 72 7.58 -4.62 -5.36
CA ILE A 72 8.96 -4.26 -5.06
C ILE A 72 9.24 -2.88 -5.68
N PRO A 73 9.81 -1.93 -4.90
CA PRO A 73 10.22 -0.63 -5.44
C PRO A 73 11.24 -0.77 -6.57
N SER A 74 11.09 0.01 -7.63
CA SER A 74 11.94 0.05 -8.82
C SER A 74 11.92 1.45 -9.44
N GLU A 75 12.59 1.65 -10.58
CA GLU A 75 12.46 2.91 -11.33
C GLU A 75 11.02 3.20 -11.77
N HIS A 76 10.24 2.15 -12.03
CA HIS A 76 8.83 2.24 -12.44
C HIS A 76 7.87 2.46 -11.27
N THR A 77 8.20 1.90 -10.10
CA THR A 77 7.36 1.82 -8.90
C THR A 77 8.06 2.46 -7.70
N ARG A 78 7.52 3.56 -7.17
CA ARG A 78 8.11 4.24 -6.00
C ARG A 78 7.14 4.25 -4.83
N LEU A 79 7.67 3.94 -3.65
CA LEU A 79 6.98 4.09 -2.37
C LEU A 79 7.45 5.40 -1.72
N LEU A 80 6.51 6.29 -1.44
CA LEU A 80 6.75 7.60 -0.83
C LEU A 80 6.06 7.66 0.54
N SER A 81 6.42 8.66 1.36
CA SER A 81 5.85 8.90 2.69
C SER A 81 5.88 7.65 3.59
N GLY A 82 7.02 6.96 3.65
CA GLY A 82 7.17 5.75 4.47
C GLY A 82 6.38 4.54 3.97
N GLY A 83 5.90 4.54 2.72
CA GLY A 83 5.14 3.45 2.12
C GLY A 83 3.66 3.74 1.93
N TRP A 84 3.15 4.87 2.42
CA TRP A 84 1.72 5.20 2.35
C TRP A 84 1.27 5.63 0.95
N ILE A 85 2.20 6.07 0.11
CA ILE A 85 1.91 6.51 -1.26
C ILE A 85 2.64 5.61 -2.23
N LEU A 86 1.89 4.91 -3.08
CA LEU A 86 2.43 4.15 -4.20
C LEU A 86 2.31 4.97 -5.47
N ARG A 87 3.45 5.22 -6.14
CA ARG A 87 3.51 5.97 -7.39
C ARG A 87 4.11 5.14 -8.50
N LEU A 88 3.38 4.99 -9.60
CA LEU A 88 3.87 4.36 -10.83
C LEU A 88 4.01 5.43 -11.92
N THR A 89 5.13 5.41 -12.64
CA THR A 89 5.39 6.33 -13.75
C THR A 89 5.32 5.59 -15.08
N ARG A 90 4.78 6.20 -16.14
CA ARG A 90 4.66 5.58 -17.48
C ARG A 90 3.86 4.28 -17.47
N MET A 91 2.59 4.35 -17.08
CA MET A 91 1.67 3.21 -17.06
C MET A 91 1.66 2.43 -18.37
N ARG A 92 1.75 1.10 -18.29
CA ARG A 92 1.63 0.17 -19.42
C ARG A 92 0.28 -0.53 -19.35
N ALA A 93 -0.23 -1.05 -20.46
CA ALA A 93 -1.49 -1.79 -20.48
C ALA A 93 -1.51 -2.96 -19.47
N ARG A 94 -0.37 -3.64 -19.30
CA ARG A 94 -0.19 -4.74 -18.34
C ARG A 94 -0.09 -4.32 -16.87
N ASP A 95 0.04 -3.02 -16.59
CA ASP A 95 0.10 -2.51 -15.22
C ASP A 95 -1.31 -2.29 -14.64
N GLY A 96 -2.36 -2.49 -15.43
CA GLY A 96 -3.73 -2.55 -14.91
C GLY A 96 -3.97 -3.77 -14.02
N GLY A 97 -5.01 -3.71 -13.19
CA GLY A 97 -5.38 -4.79 -12.27
C GLY A 97 -5.72 -4.31 -10.86
N LEU A 98 -5.81 -5.25 -9.94
CA LEU A 98 -6.16 -5.02 -8.54
C LEU A 98 -4.92 -4.68 -7.71
N TYR A 99 -4.85 -3.44 -7.23
CA TYR A 99 -3.86 -2.99 -6.26
C TYR A 99 -4.44 -3.02 -4.86
N SER A 100 -3.73 -3.59 -3.90
CA SER A 100 -4.14 -3.64 -2.51
C SER A 100 -3.09 -3.00 -1.64
N CYS A 101 -3.52 -2.16 -0.71
CA CYS A 101 -2.68 -1.72 0.41
C CYS A 101 -3.13 -2.40 1.69
N ARG A 102 -2.15 -2.79 2.51
CA ARG A 102 -2.34 -3.42 3.81
C ARG A 102 -1.56 -2.63 4.84
N ALA A 103 -2.25 -2.02 5.79
CA ALA A 103 -1.70 -1.35 6.95
C ALA A 103 -1.81 -2.27 8.18
N SER A 104 -0.69 -2.60 8.83
CA SER A 104 -0.68 -3.51 9.98
C SER A 104 0.12 -2.99 11.16
N ASN A 105 -0.35 -3.29 12.37
CA ASN A 105 0.39 -3.13 13.62
C ASN A 105 0.07 -4.29 14.57
N VAL A 106 0.61 -4.25 15.79
CA VAL A 106 0.40 -5.31 16.80
C VAL A 106 -1.04 -5.42 17.30
N ALA A 107 -1.89 -4.42 17.05
CA ALA A 107 -3.31 -4.43 17.42
C ALA A 107 -4.23 -4.91 16.29
N GLY A 108 -3.78 -4.96 15.04
CA GLY A 108 -4.61 -5.43 13.94
C GLY A 108 -4.11 -5.03 12.56
N GLU A 109 -5.02 -5.14 11.59
CA GLU A 109 -4.78 -4.86 10.18
C GLU A 109 -5.98 -4.12 9.57
N ALA A 110 -5.70 -3.20 8.65
CA ALA A 110 -6.69 -2.63 7.75
C ALA A 110 -6.21 -2.74 6.30
N ARG A 111 -7.15 -2.94 5.37
CA ARG A 111 -6.88 -3.17 3.96
C ARG A 111 -7.76 -2.29 3.09
N LYS A 112 -7.22 -1.84 1.96
CA LYS A 112 -7.98 -1.19 0.90
C LYS A 112 -7.52 -1.66 -0.48
N ASP A 113 -8.51 -1.90 -1.33
CA ASP A 113 -8.31 -2.34 -2.71
C ASP A 113 -8.66 -1.22 -3.72
N PHE A 114 -7.90 -1.18 -4.81
CA PHE A 114 -8.03 -0.26 -5.94
C PHE A 114 -8.08 -1.06 -7.23
N SER A 115 -9.15 -0.91 -8.01
CA SER A 115 -9.24 -1.49 -9.35
C SER A 115 -8.72 -0.48 -10.37
N VAL A 116 -7.57 -0.77 -10.98
CA VAL A 116 -6.89 0.15 -11.89
C VAL A 116 -7.11 -0.28 -13.34
N GLU A 117 -7.69 0.59 -14.14
CA GLU A 117 -7.87 0.40 -15.58
C GLU A 117 -6.97 1.37 -16.37
N VAL A 118 -6.22 0.85 -17.34
CA VAL A 118 -5.32 1.65 -18.18
C VAL A 118 -5.97 1.89 -19.54
N LEU A 119 -6.22 3.16 -19.87
CA LEU A 119 -6.88 3.58 -21.10
C LEU A 119 -5.88 4.06 -22.14
N GLY A 120 -5.96 3.52 -23.36
CA GLY A 120 -5.15 3.97 -24.50
C GLY A 120 -4.92 2.87 -25.52
N LYS A 121 -4.60 3.25 -26.76
CA LYS A 121 -4.14 2.29 -27.78
C LYS A 121 -2.64 2.09 -27.61
N ASP A 122 -2.21 0.85 -27.42
CA ASP A 122 -0.79 0.51 -27.35
C ASP A 122 -0.17 0.71 -28.74
N GLU A 123 0.47 1.86 -28.97
CA GLU A 123 1.18 2.13 -30.22
C GLU A 123 2.36 1.15 -30.45
N ALA A 124 2.80 0.45 -29.40
CA ALA A 124 3.80 -0.60 -29.51
C ALA A 124 3.30 -1.86 -30.26
N LEU A 125 1.98 -2.08 -30.38
CA LEU A 125 1.42 -3.13 -31.22
C LEU A 125 1.31 -2.70 -32.71
N GLY A 126 1.27 -1.40 -32.99
CA GLY A 126 1.19 -0.84 -34.35
C GLY A 126 2.53 -0.85 -35.11
N GLN A 127 3.67 -0.82 -34.39
CA GLN A 127 4.99 -0.80 -35.02
C GLN A 127 5.53 -2.20 -35.39
N LYS A 128 4.95 -3.28 -34.86
CA LYS A 128 5.40 -4.66 -35.12
C LYS A 128 5.04 -5.14 -36.52
N HIS A 129 4.05 -4.54 -37.18
CA HIS A 129 3.56 -4.98 -38.48
C HIS A 129 4.37 -4.42 -39.68
N CYS A 130 5.11 -3.33 -39.51
CA CYS A 130 5.90 -2.72 -40.60
C CYS A 130 7.30 -3.32 -40.81
N ARG A 131 7.72 -4.34 -40.05
CA ARG A 131 9.03 -5.00 -40.27
C ARG A 131 8.95 -6.30 -41.08
N ASP A 132 7.77 -6.94 -41.15
CA ASP A 132 7.64 -8.26 -41.79
C ASP A 132 7.00 -8.21 -43.19
N LEU A 133 6.40 -7.09 -43.59
CA LEU A 133 5.86 -6.88 -44.94
C LEU A 133 6.60 -5.70 -45.57
N GLY A 134 7.72 -6.00 -46.24
CA GLY A 134 8.58 -5.03 -46.92
C GLY A 134 7.92 -4.35 -48.13
N TYR A 135 6.87 -3.56 -47.91
CA TYR A 135 6.30 -2.64 -48.88
C TYR A 135 5.75 -1.40 -48.16
N CYS A 136 6.58 -0.37 -48.06
CA CYS A 136 6.10 1.00 -47.89
C CYS A 136 6.09 1.67 -49.26
N SER A 137 4.95 1.65 -49.94
CA SER A 137 4.71 2.49 -51.12
C SER A 137 4.34 3.89 -50.64
N GLY A 138 5.28 4.82 -50.71
CA GLY A 138 5.03 6.26 -50.54
C GLY A 138 4.45 6.87 -51.81
N THR A 139 3.61 7.88 -51.65
CA THR A 139 3.25 8.84 -52.72
C THR A 139 4.20 10.04 -52.63
#